data_AF-A0A836VF49-F1
#
_entry.id   AF-A0A836VF49-F1
#
_cell.length_a   1.000
_cell.length_b   1.000
_cell.length_c   1.000
_cell.angle_alpha   90.00
_cell.angle_beta   90.00
_cell.angle_gamma   90.00
#
_symmetry.space_group_name_H-M   'P 1'
#
loop_
_entity.id
_entity.type
_entity.pdbx_description
1 polymer ?
#
loop_
_entity_poly.entity_id
_entity_poly.type
_entity_poly.pdbx_seq_one_letter_code
_entity_poly.pdbx_strand_id
1 'polypeptide(L)'
;IADSGENLILPATILGAAMVGFLPWNWHRATLFLGDVGSVPVGFMLGWFLLQLAGHGQWAAALVLPSYYIADATLTLFGRAIRGEVFWKPHRGHFYQRAVAGGLSHGQASKAVAAAGMWLLGCALLSAISHTLVLFSLLGATLGVASLLWYFQRVAHSTPPTV
;
A
#
# COMPACT_ATOMS: atom_id res chain seq x y z
N ILE A 1 -26.23 14.50 8.43
CA ILE A 1 -25.17 15.16 7.61
C ILE A 1 -24.81 14.21 6.47
N ALA A 2 -25.80 13.88 5.64
CA ALA A 2 -25.65 12.97 4.51
C ALA A 2 -26.75 13.37 3.51
N ASP A 3 -26.60 14.57 2.95
CA ASP A 3 -27.51 15.08 1.93
C ASP A 3 -26.78 15.96 0.90
N SER A 4 -25.61 15.50 0.49
CA SER A 4 -24.99 15.94 -0.75
C SER A 4 -24.46 14.71 -1.43
N GLY A 5 -24.94 14.42 -2.64
CA GLY A 5 -24.28 13.51 -3.57
C GLY A 5 -22.92 14.09 -3.95
N GLU A 6 -21.97 14.10 -3.00
CA GLU A 6 -20.63 14.59 -3.23
C GLU A 6 -20.00 13.72 -4.30
N ASN A 7 -19.83 14.30 -5.47
CA ASN A 7 -19.15 13.64 -6.56
C ASN A 7 -17.66 13.51 -6.19
N LEU A 8 -17.31 12.36 -5.60
CA LEU A 8 -15.93 12.04 -5.19
C LEU A 8 -15.01 11.79 -6.38
N ILE A 9 -15.55 11.63 -7.60
CA ILE A 9 -14.76 11.36 -8.80
C ILE A 9 -13.81 12.53 -9.07
N LEU A 10 -14.30 13.77 -9.00
CA LEU A 10 -13.47 14.96 -9.24
C LEU A 10 -12.30 15.08 -8.24
N PRO A 11 -12.53 15.14 -6.91
CA PRO A 11 -11.43 15.25 -5.95
C PRO A 11 -10.48 14.04 -5.97
N ALA A 12 -10.99 12.82 -6.18
CA ALA A 12 -10.14 11.63 -6.33
C ALA A 12 -9.27 11.68 -7.60
N THR A 13 -9.83 12.16 -8.71
CA THR A 13 -9.09 12.31 -9.98
C THR A 13 -8.04 13.41 -9.88
N ILE A 14 -8.35 14.54 -9.22
CA ILE A 14 -7.37 15.61 -8.96
C ILE A 14 -6.21 15.08 -8.12
N LEU A 15 -6.51 14.37 -7.02
CA LEU A 15 -5.48 13.76 -6.18
C LEU A 15 -4.62 12.76 -6.97
N GLY A 16 -5.26 11.88 -7.74
CA GLY A 16 -4.58 10.91 -8.60
C GLY A 16 -3.68 11.58 -9.64
N ALA A 17 -4.19 12.60 -10.34
CA ALA A 17 -3.43 13.36 -11.33
C ALA A 17 -2.25 14.11 -10.69
N ALA A 18 -2.43 14.68 -9.50
CA ALA A 18 -1.35 15.33 -8.76
C ALA A 18 -0.25 14.32 -8.36
N MET A 19 -0.61 13.11 -7.94
CA MET A 19 0.36 12.06 -7.58
C MET A 19 1.08 11.50 -8.81
N VAL A 20 0.37 11.28 -9.93
CA VAL A 20 0.98 10.89 -11.21
C VAL A 20 1.91 11.98 -11.71
N GLY A 21 1.50 13.24 -11.62
CA GLY A 21 2.32 14.40 -11.93
C GLY A 21 3.58 14.41 -11.06
N PHE A 22 3.45 14.22 -9.75
CA PHE A 22 4.57 14.21 -8.80
C PHE A 22 5.60 13.08 -9.03
N LEU A 23 5.17 11.95 -9.61
CA LEU A 23 5.94 10.72 -9.69
C LEU A 23 7.33 10.85 -10.36
N PRO A 24 7.54 11.55 -11.48
CA PRO A 24 8.85 11.67 -12.11
C PRO A 24 9.90 12.36 -11.23
N TRP A 25 9.47 13.31 -10.39
CA TRP A 25 10.37 14.00 -9.44
C TRP A 25 10.63 13.17 -8.17
N ASN A 26 9.71 12.26 -7.84
CA ASN A 26 9.86 11.38 -6.68
C ASN A 26 10.47 10.01 -7.01
N TRP A 27 10.50 9.61 -8.28
CA TRP A 27 11.06 8.33 -8.71
C TRP A 27 12.56 8.26 -8.45
N HIS A 28 13.07 7.06 -8.17
CA HIS A 28 14.48 6.87 -7.85
C HIS A 28 15.40 7.25 -9.04
N ARG A 29 16.39 8.14 -8.91
CA ARG A 29 16.83 8.93 -7.73
C ARG A 29 15.96 10.18 -7.51
N ALA A 30 15.27 10.26 -6.37
CA ALA A 30 14.31 11.32 -6.09
C ALA A 30 14.97 12.70 -5.99
N THR A 31 14.39 13.70 -6.67
CA THR A 31 14.78 15.12 -6.57
C THR A 31 13.86 15.90 -5.64
N LEU A 32 12.62 15.42 -5.46
CA LEU A 32 11.63 16.01 -4.56
C LEU A 32 10.99 14.94 -3.67
N PHE A 33 10.98 15.20 -2.36
CA PHE A 33 10.35 14.34 -1.37
C PHE A 33 8.99 14.90 -0.96
N LEU A 34 8.02 14.02 -0.74
CA LEU A 34 6.67 14.40 -0.35
C LEU A 34 6.62 14.99 1.07
N GLY A 35 7.47 14.48 1.97
CA GLY A 35 7.54 14.89 3.38
C GLY A 35 6.23 14.66 4.14
N ASP A 36 6.20 15.10 5.39
CA ASP A 36 4.99 15.00 6.24
C ASP A 36 3.88 15.95 5.75
N VAL A 37 4.28 17.10 5.19
CA VAL A 37 3.38 18.11 4.63
C VAL A 37 2.52 17.55 3.50
N GLY A 38 3.07 16.67 2.66
CA GLY A 38 2.31 16.02 1.59
C GLY A 38 1.71 14.68 2.01
N SER A 39 2.46 13.84 2.73
CA SER A 39 2.03 12.46 3.00
C SER A 39 0.84 12.35 3.96
N VAL A 40 0.79 13.20 5.01
CA VAL A 40 -0.30 13.15 6.00
C VAL A 40 -1.64 13.57 5.39
N PRO A 41 -1.74 14.72 4.67
CA PRO A 41 -3.00 15.08 4.01
C PRO A 41 -3.43 14.09 2.93
N VAL A 42 -2.49 13.58 2.12
CA VAL A 42 -2.80 12.57 1.09
C VAL A 42 -3.35 11.29 1.72
N GLY A 43 -2.72 10.83 2.82
CA GLY A 43 -3.20 9.67 3.58
C GLY A 43 -4.59 9.89 4.18
N PHE A 44 -4.86 11.08 4.72
CA PHE A 44 -6.17 11.44 5.26
C PHE A 44 -7.25 11.44 4.17
N MET A 45 -6.98 12.08 3.03
CA MET A 45 -7.90 12.11 1.89
C MET A 45 -8.15 10.70 1.32
N LEU A 46 -7.11 9.88 1.19
CA LEU A 46 -7.24 8.49 0.77
C LEU A 46 -8.10 7.69 1.75
N GLY A 47 -7.89 7.85 3.06
CA GLY A 47 -8.71 7.23 4.10
C GLY A 47 -10.18 7.63 3.99
N TRP A 48 -10.45 8.93 3.78
CA TRP A 48 -11.81 9.42 3.55
C TRP A 48 -12.46 8.79 2.31
N PHE A 49 -11.74 8.72 1.19
CA PHE A 49 -12.25 8.07 -0.02
C PHE A 49 -12.54 6.58 0.17
N LEU A 50 -11.68 5.86 0.92
CA LEU A 50 -11.90 4.45 1.23
C LEU A 50 -13.14 4.26 2.14
N LEU A 51 -13.34 5.13 3.13
CA LEU A 51 -14.54 5.09 3.98
C LEU A 51 -15.81 5.36 3.17
N GLN A 52 -15.79 6.34 2.29
CA GLN A 52 -16.91 6.62 1.40
C GLN A 52 -17.16 5.47 0.42
N LEU A 53 -16.11 4.84 -0.11
CA LEU A 53 -16.22 3.65 -0.97
C LEU A 53 -16.91 2.51 -0.20
N ALA A 54 -16.52 2.26 1.05
CA ALA A 54 -17.16 1.27 1.91
C ALA A 54 -18.63 1.63 2.22
N GLY A 55 -18.92 2.89 2.53
CA GLY A 55 -20.27 3.40 2.81
C GLY A 55 -21.24 3.25 1.63
N HIS A 56 -20.73 3.29 0.39
CA HIS A 56 -21.50 3.02 -0.83
C HIS A 56 -21.58 1.52 -1.19
N GLY A 57 -21.31 0.62 -0.25
CA GLY A 57 -21.44 -0.83 -0.44
C GLY A 57 -20.21 -1.52 -1.05
N GLN A 58 -19.16 -0.77 -1.41
CA GLN A 58 -17.93 -1.30 -2.00
C GLN A 58 -16.84 -1.56 -0.94
N TRP A 59 -17.25 -2.15 0.19
CA TRP A 59 -16.38 -2.40 1.34
C TRP A 59 -15.18 -3.31 1.01
N ALA A 60 -15.37 -4.29 0.12
CA ALA A 60 -14.29 -5.19 -0.30
C ALA A 60 -13.19 -4.44 -1.04
N ALA A 61 -13.55 -3.58 -2.01
CA ALA A 61 -12.61 -2.72 -2.70
C ALA A 61 -11.86 -1.78 -1.73
N ALA A 62 -12.59 -1.20 -0.76
CA ALA A 62 -12.01 -0.33 0.26
C ALA A 62 -10.97 -1.03 1.16
N LEU A 63 -11.11 -2.34 1.39
CA LEU A 63 -10.12 -3.14 2.12
C LEU A 63 -8.97 -3.62 1.24
N VAL A 64 -9.26 -4.00 -0.01
CA VAL A 64 -8.28 -4.57 -0.95
C VAL A 64 -7.22 -3.54 -1.35
N LEU A 65 -7.62 -2.30 -1.68
CA LEU A 65 -6.70 -1.25 -2.15
C LEU A 65 -5.53 -0.97 -1.19
N PRO A 66 -5.75 -0.73 0.12
CA PRO A 66 -4.66 -0.48 1.07
C PRO A 66 -4.02 -1.75 1.65
N SER A 67 -4.47 -2.94 1.24
CA SER A 67 -4.16 -4.20 1.93
C SER A 67 -2.66 -4.50 2.09
N TYR A 68 -1.82 -4.16 1.10
CA TYR A 68 -0.36 -4.32 1.23
C TYR A 68 0.20 -3.50 2.39
N TYR A 69 -0.17 -2.21 2.49
CA TYR A 69 0.34 -1.31 3.54
C TYR A 69 -0.14 -1.75 4.92
N ILE A 70 -1.42 -2.17 5.03
CA ILE A 70 -1.97 -2.71 6.27
C ILE A 70 -1.20 -3.98 6.67
N ALA A 71 -1.03 -4.93 5.75
CA ALA A 71 -0.36 -6.19 6.04
C ALA A 71 1.11 -5.98 6.47
N ASP A 72 1.88 -5.19 5.72
CA ASP A 72 3.28 -4.91 6.04
C ASP A 72 3.43 -4.21 7.40
N ALA A 73 2.62 -3.20 7.69
CA ALA A 73 2.63 -2.50 8.98
C ALA A 73 2.20 -3.42 10.12
N THR A 74 1.08 -4.12 10.00
CA THR A 74 0.56 -5.01 11.05
C THR A 74 1.52 -6.15 11.34
N LEU A 75 2.03 -6.85 10.33
CA LEU A 75 2.98 -7.96 10.54
C LEU A 75 4.29 -7.49 11.15
N THR A 76 4.78 -6.32 10.73
CA THR A 76 6.01 -5.74 11.28
C THR A 76 5.82 -5.37 12.75
N LEU A 77 4.76 -4.64 13.09
CA LEU A 77 4.47 -4.23 14.48
C LEU A 77 4.17 -5.43 15.37
N PHE A 78 3.40 -6.41 14.88
CA PHE A 78 3.09 -7.63 15.61
C PHE A 78 4.35 -8.45 15.91
N GLY A 79 5.23 -8.64 14.92
CA GLY A 79 6.50 -9.32 15.13
C GLY A 79 7.41 -8.62 16.15
N ARG A 80 7.38 -7.28 16.19
CA ARG A 80 8.12 -6.49 17.20
C ARG A 80 7.52 -6.65 18.59
N ALA A 81 6.19 -6.62 18.70
CA ALA A 81 5.49 -6.82 19.96
C ALA A 81 5.80 -8.19 20.58
N ILE A 82 5.82 -9.26 19.76
CA ILE A 82 6.20 -10.61 20.23
C ILE A 82 7.64 -10.65 20.76
N ARG A 83 8.56 -9.90 20.14
CA ARG A 83 9.97 -9.80 20.57
C ARG A 83 10.20 -8.86 21.77
N GLY A 84 9.14 -8.26 22.32
CA GLY A 84 9.23 -7.28 23.40
C GLY A 84 9.89 -5.97 22.98
N GLU A 85 9.97 -5.69 21.68
CA GLU A 85 10.53 -4.43 21.20
C GLU A 85 9.53 -3.28 21.37
N VAL A 86 10.07 -2.10 21.65
CA VAL A 86 9.28 -0.88 21.79
C VAL A 86 8.73 -0.45 20.42
N PHE A 87 7.43 -0.64 20.19
CA PHE A 87 6.81 -0.42 18.87
C PHE A 87 6.82 1.05 18.42
N TRP A 88 6.82 2.01 19.35
CA TRP A 88 6.83 3.45 19.04
C TRP A 88 8.22 4.02 18.75
N LYS A 89 9.29 3.24 18.87
CA LYS A 89 10.64 3.68 18.44
C LYS A 89 10.80 3.53 16.92
N PRO A 90 11.46 4.49 16.24
CA PRO A 90 11.78 4.38 14.81
C PRO A 90 12.46 3.06 14.48
N HIS A 91 12.02 2.40 13.40
CA HIS A 91 12.55 1.11 12.98
C HIS A 91 12.65 1.00 11.46
N ARG A 92 13.49 0.08 11.00
CA ARG A 92 13.64 -0.29 9.58
C ARG A 92 13.18 -1.72 9.30
N GLY A 93 12.08 -2.11 9.94
CA GLY A 93 11.60 -3.49 9.98
C GLY A 93 10.66 -3.90 8.85
N HIS A 94 10.18 -2.93 8.07
CA HIS A 94 9.24 -3.18 6.98
C HIS A 94 9.86 -4.13 5.95
N PHE A 95 9.03 -4.94 5.31
CA PHE A 95 9.50 -6.01 4.44
C PHE A 95 10.33 -5.46 3.27
N TYR A 96 9.87 -4.38 2.64
CA TYR A 96 10.62 -3.75 1.56
C TYR A 96 11.98 -3.19 2.05
N GLN A 97 12.06 -2.66 3.27
CA GLN A 97 13.30 -2.12 3.85
C GLN A 97 14.30 -3.24 4.11
N ARG A 98 13.82 -4.38 4.63
CA ARG A 98 14.64 -5.59 4.81
C ARG A 98 15.13 -6.14 3.47
N ALA A 99 14.28 -6.16 2.45
CA ALA A 99 14.68 -6.58 1.10
C ALA A 99 15.75 -5.66 0.49
N VAL A 100 15.61 -4.35 0.68
CA VAL A 100 16.60 -3.37 0.24
C VAL A 100 17.93 -3.53 0.99
N ALA A 101 17.88 -3.76 2.30
CA ALA A 101 19.07 -4.09 3.09
C ALA A 101 19.74 -5.40 2.63
N GLY A 102 18.94 -6.37 2.14
CA GLY A 102 19.39 -7.59 1.49
C GLY A 102 19.82 -7.40 0.02
N GLY A 103 20.11 -6.19 -0.44
CA GLY A 103 20.68 -5.94 -1.77
C GLY A 103 19.68 -5.65 -2.90
N LEU A 104 18.37 -5.59 -2.61
CA LEU A 104 17.39 -5.10 -3.60
C LEU A 104 17.58 -3.59 -3.83
N SER A 105 17.62 -3.13 -5.08
CA SER A 105 17.65 -1.69 -5.32
C SER A 105 16.33 -1.04 -4.92
N HIS A 106 16.39 0.22 -4.46
CA HIS A 106 15.18 0.98 -4.10
C HIS A 106 14.20 1.08 -5.29
N GLY A 107 14.71 1.25 -6.51
CA GLY A 107 13.88 1.28 -7.72
C GLY A 107 13.19 -0.05 -8.01
N GLN A 108 13.84 -1.20 -7.76
CA GLN A 108 13.21 -2.52 -7.90
C GLN A 108 12.12 -2.73 -6.84
N ALA A 109 12.38 -2.34 -5.59
CA ALA A 109 11.37 -2.40 -4.53
C ALA A 109 10.13 -1.55 -4.89
N SER A 110 10.32 -0.31 -5.35
CA SER A 110 9.21 0.56 -5.79
C SER A 110 8.43 -0.03 -6.96
N LYS A 111 9.10 -0.64 -7.94
CA LYS A 111 8.43 -1.33 -9.06
C LYS A 111 7.60 -2.53 -8.59
N ALA A 112 8.12 -3.33 -7.66
CA ALA A 112 7.41 -4.48 -7.12
C ALA A 112 6.14 -4.05 -6.35
N VAL A 113 6.24 -3.00 -5.53
CA VAL A 113 5.09 -2.42 -4.82
C VAL A 113 4.09 -1.83 -5.82
N ALA A 114 4.53 -1.11 -6.85
CA ALA A 114 3.65 -0.55 -7.88
C ALA A 114 2.92 -1.65 -8.66
N ALA A 115 3.61 -2.75 -9.03
CA ALA A 115 3.00 -3.90 -9.69
C ALA A 115 1.95 -4.58 -8.81
N ALA A 116 2.23 -4.75 -7.52
CA ALA A 116 1.22 -5.25 -6.57
C ALA A 116 0.05 -4.27 -6.41
N GLY A 117 0.30 -2.96 -6.42
CA GLY A 117 -0.76 -1.94 -6.44
C GLY A 117 -1.69 -2.07 -7.65
N MET A 118 -1.12 -2.29 -8.84
CA MET A 118 -1.91 -2.53 -10.06
C MET A 118 -2.72 -3.83 -9.99
N TRP A 119 -2.13 -4.89 -9.42
CA TRP A 119 -2.84 -6.15 -9.16
C TRP A 119 -4.02 -5.95 -8.20
N LEU A 120 -3.78 -5.27 -7.07
CA LEU A 120 -4.80 -4.95 -6.08
C LEU A 120 -5.90 -4.05 -6.64
N LEU A 121 -5.57 -3.11 -7.51
CA LEU A 121 -6.56 -2.33 -8.26
C LEU A 121 -7.44 -3.25 -9.12
N GLY A 122 -6.85 -4.20 -9.84
CA GLY A 122 -7.60 -5.21 -10.59
C GLY A 122 -8.52 -6.05 -9.71
N CYS A 123 -8.05 -6.50 -8.54
CA CYS A 123 -8.89 -7.19 -7.56
C CYS A 123 -10.02 -6.28 -7.03
N ALA A 124 -9.73 -5.02 -6.72
CA ALA A 124 -10.74 -4.07 -6.24
C ALA A 124 -11.84 -3.84 -7.29
N LEU A 125 -11.47 -3.64 -8.55
CA LEU A 125 -12.41 -3.53 -9.67
C LEU A 125 -13.24 -4.82 -9.84
N LEU A 126 -12.61 -5.99 -9.72
CA LEU A 126 -13.30 -7.28 -9.77
C LEU A 126 -14.38 -7.40 -8.68
N SER A 127 -14.10 -6.91 -7.46
CA SER A 127 -15.07 -6.93 -6.36
C SER A 127 -16.27 -6.01 -6.60
N ALA A 128 -16.12 -4.99 -7.44
CA ALA A 128 -17.18 -4.03 -7.74
C ALA A 128 -18.16 -4.51 -8.81
N ILE A 129 -17.82 -5.56 -9.56
CA ILE A 129 -18.67 -6.08 -10.64
C ILE A 129 -19.84 -6.90 -10.07
N SER A 130 -19.60 -7.76 -9.09
CA SER A 130 -20.67 -8.55 -8.47
C SER A 130 -20.28 -9.08 -7.09
N HIS A 131 -21.27 -9.31 -6.23
CA HIS A 131 -21.06 -9.87 -4.88
C HIS A 131 -20.40 -11.26 -4.90
N THR A 132 -20.69 -12.09 -5.91
CA THR A 132 -20.06 -13.41 -6.07
C THR A 132 -18.55 -13.30 -6.30
N LEU A 133 -18.11 -12.23 -6.97
CA LEU A 133 -16.70 -12.00 -7.29
C LEU A 133 -15.90 -11.41 -6.12
N VAL A 134 -16.57 -10.98 -5.04
CA VAL A 134 -15.90 -10.47 -3.84
C VAL A 134 -14.96 -11.51 -3.24
N LEU A 135 -15.39 -12.77 -3.13
CA LEU A 135 -14.54 -13.82 -2.57
C LEU A 135 -13.26 -14.02 -3.40
N PHE A 136 -13.39 -14.08 -4.73
CA PHE A 136 -12.24 -14.23 -5.63
C PHE A 136 -11.30 -13.02 -5.58
N SER A 137 -11.86 -11.81 -5.45
CA SER A 137 -11.09 -10.59 -5.24
C SER A 137 -10.28 -10.63 -3.94
N LEU A 138 -10.92 -11.01 -2.82
CA LEU A 138 -10.25 -11.09 -1.51
C LEU A 138 -9.16 -12.16 -1.51
N LEU A 139 -9.41 -13.33 -2.11
CA LEU A 139 -8.40 -14.37 -2.26
C LEU A 139 -7.24 -13.90 -3.15
N GLY A 140 -7.54 -13.30 -4.30
CA GLY A 140 -6.54 -12.76 -5.21
C GLY A 140 -5.68 -11.66 -4.59
N ALA A 141 -6.30 -10.77 -3.80
CA ALA A 141 -5.61 -9.73 -3.05
C ALA A 141 -4.70 -10.34 -1.97
N THR A 142 -5.21 -11.29 -1.19
CA THR A 142 -4.44 -11.96 -0.14
C THR A 142 -3.23 -12.70 -0.71
N LEU A 143 -3.40 -13.46 -1.80
CA LEU A 143 -2.31 -14.15 -2.47
C LEU A 143 -1.31 -13.17 -3.10
N GLY A 144 -1.79 -12.08 -3.68
CA GLY A 144 -0.95 -11.01 -4.23
C GLY A 144 -0.08 -10.36 -3.15
N VAL A 145 -0.66 -9.99 -2.01
CA VAL A 145 0.07 -9.43 -0.87
C VAL A 145 1.04 -10.46 -0.28
N ALA A 146 0.59 -11.68 -0.04
CA ALA A 146 1.44 -12.74 0.51
C ALA A 146 2.63 -13.05 -0.39
N SER A 147 2.43 -13.13 -1.71
CA SER A 147 3.52 -13.37 -2.67
C SER A 147 4.53 -12.22 -2.70
N LEU A 148 4.09 -10.96 -2.63
CA LEU A 148 4.98 -9.80 -2.54
C LEU A 148 5.79 -9.81 -1.24
N LEU A 149 5.13 -10.03 -0.10
CA LEU A 149 5.80 -10.11 1.20
C LEU A 149 6.80 -11.27 1.24
N TRP A 150 6.44 -12.44 0.70
CA TRP A 150 7.34 -13.58 0.58
C TRP A 150 8.54 -13.27 -0.32
N TYR A 151 8.33 -12.61 -1.46
CA TYR A 151 9.41 -12.16 -2.33
C TYR A 151 10.39 -11.26 -1.58
N PHE A 152 9.90 -10.25 -0.86
CA PHE A 152 10.76 -9.37 -0.05
C PHE A 152 11.50 -10.10 1.07
N GLN A 153 10.85 -11.04 1.76
CA GLN A 153 11.52 -11.87 2.76
C GLN A 153 12.64 -12.71 2.14
N ARG A 154 12.38 -13.34 0.99
CA ARG A 154 13.36 -14.20 0.31
C ARG A 154 14.59 -13.42 -0.10
N VAL A 155 14.42 -12.21 -0.65
CA VAL A 155 15.54 -11.34 -1.01
C VAL A 155 16.32 -10.91 0.22
N ALA A 156 15.63 -10.55 1.32
CA ALA A 156 16.28 -10.17 2.57
C ALA A 156 17.18 -11.27 3.17
N HIS A 157 16.82 -12.55 3.00
CA HIS A 157 17.59 -13.68 3.52
C HIS A 157 18.69 -14.20 2.58
N SER A 158 18.67 -13.84 1.30
CA SER A 158 19.62 -14.37 0.30
C SER A 158 21.01 -13.73 0.37
N THR A 159 21.17 -12.66 1.14
CA THR A 159 22.38 -11.82 1.08
C THR A 159 22.89 -11.60 2.50
N PRO A 160 24.04 -12.18 2.89
CA PRO A 160 24.61 -11.96 4.21
C PRO A 160 24.99 -10.48 4.36
N PRO A 161 24.94 -9.91 5.59
CA PRO A 161 25.35 -8.54 5.82
C PRO A 161 26.81 -8.39 5.37
N THR A 162 27.04 -7.49 4.42
CA THR A 162 28.40 -7.03 4.12
C THR A 162 28.89 -6.28 5.35
N VAL A 163 29.76 -6.93 6.13
CA VAL A 163 30.52 -6.34 7.24
C VAL A 163 31.45 -5.25 6.69
#